data_AF-A0A4Q3DIC1-F1
#
_entry.id   AF-A0A4Q3DIC1-F1
#
_cell.length_a   1.000
_cell.length_b   1.000
_cell.length_c   1.000
_cell.angle_alpha   90.00
_cell.angle_beta   90.00
_cell.angle_gamma   90.00
#
_symmetry.space_group_name_H-M   'P 1'
#
loop_
_entity.id
_entity.type
_entity.pdbx_description
1 polymer ?
#
loop_
_entity_poly.entity_id
_entity_poly.type
_entity_poly.pdbx_seq_one_letter_code
_entity_poly.pdbx_strand_id
1 'polypeptide(L)'
;FGTQEHKIIGMISHLGAQLALADGVALADKLSKKQKVTLVFTGEGATSEGDFHEALNVAAVWNLPVIFIIENNGYGLSTPVSEQYRCESLADRAKGYGMEGRTIDGNNLLEVYHTINELANDIRQKPRPVLLECMTFRMRGHEEASGTKYVLQQLFDKWKVKDPVDNFERFLLDERVLSIKSVSEIRSAFSRLIESEVEKAFAQPDVISDPQTELEDVYKPYQFAKNETPATFTSKRYIDAISDGLREGMRKYPNLILMGQDIAEYGGAFKITQGFAEEFGRDRVRNTPICESAIVGAAMGLALNGYKAVMEMQFADFVSSGFNQVVNNLA
;
A
#
# COMPACT_ATOMS: atom_id res chain seq x y z
N PHE A 1 9.57 8.47 6.85
CA PHE A 1 8.65 8.51 5.69
C PHE A 1 7.27 7.90 5.95
N GLY A 2 7.00 7.36 7.15
CA GLY A 2 5.65 6.94 7.57
C GLY A 2 5.36 7.44 8.98
N THR A 3 4.08 7.54 9.33
CA THR A 3 3.60 7.97 10.64
C THR A 3 2.24 7.35 10.89
N GLN A 4 2.17 6.48 11.89
CA GLN A 4 0.93 5.78 12.26
C GLN A 4 -0.15 6.74 12.78
N GLU A 5 0.26 7.83 13.44
CA GLU A 5 -0.65 8.87 13.93
C GLU A 5 -1.48 9.47 12.77
N HIS A 6 -0.83 9.75 11.64
CA HIS A 6 -1.51 10.26 10.44
C HIS A 6 -1.92 9.16 9.46
N LYS A 7 -1.76 7.89 9.83
CA LYS A 7 -2.11 6.71 9.01
C LYS A 7 -1.37 6.68 7.67
N ILE A 8 -0.12 7.15 7.68
CA ILE A 8 0.77 7.12 6.52
C ILE A 8 1.73 5.97 6.71
N ILE A 9 1.71 5.01 5.80
CA ILE A 9 2.67 3.91 5.79
C ILE A 9 3.92 4.36 5.02
N GLY A 10 5.09 4.08 5.58
CA GLY A 10 6.37 4.46 4.95
C GLY A 10 6.62 3.64 3.70
N MET A 11 7.11 4.31 2.65
CA MET A 11 7.49 3.66 1.40
C MET A 11 8.98 3.31 1.34
N ILE A 12 9.30 2.33 0.50
CA ILE A 12 10.65 2.07 0.00
C ILE A 12 10.72 2.51 -1.46
N SER A 13 11.93 2.74 -1.98
CA SER A 13 12.12 3.23 -3.36
C SER A 13 11.72 2.21 -4.44
N HIS A 14 11.64 0.92 -4.10
CA HIS A 14 11.22 -0.13 -5.04
C HIS A 14 9.73 -0.02 -5.32
N LEU A 15 9.39 0.38 -6.54
CA LEU A 15 8.02 0.63 -6.98
C LEU A 15 7.19 -0.66 -6.94
N GLY A 16 5.86 -0.53 -6.80
CA GLY A 16 4.94 -1.68 -6.74
C GLY A 16 4.85 -2.36 -5.37
N ALA A 17 5.96 -2.49 -4.63
CA ALA A 17 6.00 -3.24 -3.36
C ALA A 17 4.97 -2.76 -2.31
N GLN A 18 4.70 -1.45 -2.26
CA GLN A 18 3.74 -0.86 -1.31
C GLN A 18 2.28 -1.25 -1.58
N LEU A 19 1.95 -1.68 -2.79
CA LEU A 19 0.59 -2.09 -3.17
C LEU A 19 0.13 -3.30 -2.35
N ALA A 20 1.02 -4.27 -2.15
CA ALA A 20 0.74 -5.46 -1.34
C ALA A 20 0.65 -5.15 0.17
N LEU A 21 1.35 -4.12 0.66
CA LEU A 21 1.22 -3.66 2.05
C LEU A 21 -0.19 -3.10 2.28
N ALA A 22 -0.73 -2.39 1.29
CA ALA A 22 -2.09 -1.89 1.35
C ALA A 22 -3.11 -3.02 1.50
N ASP A 23 -2.90 -4.17 0.85
CA ASP A 23 -3.72 -5.37 1.00
C ASP A 23 -3.69 -5.89 2.44
N GLY A 24 -2.51 -5.97 3.04
CA GLY A 24 -2.35 -6.38 4.43
C GLY A 24 -3.07 -5.45 5.42
N VAL A 25 -2.92 -4.13 5.24
CA VAL A 25 -3.58 -3.12 6.07
C VAL A 25 -5.11 -3.23 5.92
N ALA A 26 -5.60 -3.35 4.69
CA ALA A 26 -7.03 -3.46 4.40
C ALA A 26 -7.62 -4.79 4.91
N LEU A 27 -6.87 -5.88 4.83
CA LEU A 27 -7.26 -7.18 5.38
C LEU A 27 -7.41 -7.11 6.91
N ALA A 28 -6.45 -6.50 7.60
CA ALA A 28 -6.54 -6.29 9.05
C ALA A 28 -7.80 -5.49 9.43
N ASP A 29 -8.09 -4.41 8.72
CA ASP A 29 -9.28 -3.58 8.98
C ASP A 29 -10.59 -4.30 8.66
N LYS A 30 -10.60 -5.12 7.60
CA LYS A 30 -11.74 -5.97 7.22
C LYS A 30 -12.01 -7.04 8.29
N LEU A 31 -10.98 -7.75 8.73
CA LEU A 31 -11.09 -8.78 9.78
C LEU A 31 -11.52 -8.17 11.13
N SER A 32 -11.06 -6.96 11.44
CA SER A 32 -11.46 -6.20 12.64
C SER A 32 -12.81 -5.49 12.49
N LYS A 33 -13.48 -5.57 11.33
CA LYS A 33 -14.75 -4.88 11.04
C LYS A 33 -14.70 -3.36 11.27
N LYS A 34 -13.54 -2.73 11.06
CA LYS A 34 -13.34 -1.28 11.32
C LYS A 34 -13.97 -0.37 10.26
N GLN A 35 -14.49 -0.93 9.16
CA GLN A 35 -15.07 -0.18 8.04
C GLN A 35 -14.16 0.96 7.56
N LYS A 36 -12.89 0.61 7.29
CA LYS A 36 -11.87 1.52 6.76
C LYS A 36 -11.58 1.21 5.30
N VAL A 37 -10.90 2.15 4.67
CA VAL A 37 -10.42 2.06 3.29
C VAL A 37 -8.94 2.39 3.30
N THR A 38 -8.18 1.59 2.57
CA THR A 38 -6.78 1.89 2.28
C THR A 38 -6.68 2.53 0.90
N LEU A 39 -6.02 3.69 0.82
CA LEU A 39 -5.62 4.28 -0.45
C LEU A 39 -4.14 3.98 -0.66
N VAL A 40 -3.76 3.60 -1.87
CA VAL A 40 -2.37 3.40 -2.24
C VAL A 40 -2.12 3.99 -3.61
N PHE A 41 -1.01 4.71 -3.74
CA PHE A 41 -0.67 5.50 -4.92
C PHE A 41 0.46 4.82 -5.68
N THR A 42 0.42 4.93 -7.01
CA THR A 42 1.47 4.44 -7.91
C THR A 42 1.53 5.30 -9.17
N GLY A 43 2.70 5.44 -9.78
CA GLY A 43 2.83 6.11 -11.10
C GLY A 43 2.48 5.17 -12.25
N GLU A 44 2.19 5.70 -13.44
CA GLU A 44 1.84 4.87 -14.59
C GLU A 44 2.97 3.91 -15.02
N GLY A 45 4.23 4.35 -14.98
CA GLY A 45 5.38 3.48 -15.28
C GLY A 45 5.53 2.32 -14.29
N ALA A 46 5.20 2.52 -13.01
CA ALA A 46 5.27 1.48 -11.98
C ALA A 46 4.23 0.38 -12.19
N THR A 47 3.20 0.59 -13.02
CA THR A 47 2.22 -0.44 -13.35
C THR A 47 2.77 -1.56 -14.23
N SER A 48 3.99 -1.41 -14.75
CA SER A 48 4.71 -2.44 -15.49
C SER A 48 5.40 -3.47 -14.57
N GLU A 49 5.49 -3.19 -13.26
CA GLU A 49 6.11 -4.10 -12.29
C GLU A 49 5.23 -5.32 -11.99
N GLY A 50 5.86 -6.47 -11.77
CA GLY A 50 5.14 -7.71 -11.37
C GLY A 50 4.32 -7.54 -10.09
N ASP A 51 4.88 -6.81 -9.11
CA ASP A 51 4.24 -6.51 -7.82
C ASP A 51 2.88 -5.82 -7.98
N PHE A 52 2.71 -5.00 -9.03
CA PHE A 52 1.42 -4.36 -9.33
C PHE A 52 0.36 -5.43 -9.64
N HIS A 53 0.69 -6.37 -10.50
CA HIS A 53 -0.26 -7.39 -10.94
C HIS A 53 -0.60 -8.38 -9.82
N GLU A 54 0.37 -8.75 -9.00
CA GLU A 54 0.14 -9.63 -7.85
C GLU A 54 -0.78 -8.97 -6.81
N ALA A 55 -0.50 -7.73 -6.40
CA ALA A 55 -1.28 -7.02 -5.39
C ALA A 55 -2.74 -6.84 -5.82
N LEU A 56 -2.98 -6.35 -7.05
CA LEU A 56 -4.36 -6.18 -7.56
C LEU A 56 -5.12 -7.50 -7.58
N ASN A 57 -4.47 -8.59 -8.00
CA ASN A 57 -5.09 -9.92 -8.01
C ASN A 57 -5.42 -10.41 -6.60
N VAL A 58 -4.51 -10.25 -5.63
CA VAL A 58 -4.76 -10.61 -4.23
C VAL A 58 -5.92 -9.80 -3.65
N ALA A 59 -5.92 -8.48 -3.86
CA ALA A 59 -6.99 -7.59 -3.43
C ALA A 59 -8.36 -8.01 -3.98
N ALA A 60 -8.42 -8.40 -5.26
CA ALA A 60 -9.62 -8.86 -5.93
C ALA A 60 -10.12 -10.18 -5.32
N VAL A 61 -9.25 -11.19 -5.24
CA VAL A 61 -9.58 -12.52 -4.71
C VAL A 61 -10.04 -12.43 -3.25
N TRP A 62 -9.47 -11.53 -2.45
CA TRP A 62 -9.87 -11.34 -1.05
C TRP A 62 -10.94 -10.28 -0.84
N ASN A 63 -11.40 -9.63 -1.91
CA ASN A 63 -12.41 -8.59 -1.90
C ASN A 63 -12.10 -7.48 -0.88
N LEU A 64 -10.87 -6.93 -0.95
CA LEU A 64 -10.33 -5.97 0.03
C LEU A 64 -10.77 -4.53 -0.28
N PRO A 65 -11.05 -3.69 0.73
CA PRO A 65 -11.43 -2.28 0.53
C PRO A 65 -10.21 -1.39 0.24
N VAL A 66 -9.57 -1.60 -0.92
CA VAL A 66 -8.40 -0.85 -1.38
C VAL A 66 -8.73 -0.02 -2.62
N ILE A 67 -8.37 1.26 -2.62
CA ILE A 67 -8.38 2.09 -3.84
C ILE A 67 -6.93 2.22 -4.32
N PHE A 68 -6.62 1.57 -5.43
CA PHE A 68 -5.35 1.70 -6.13
C PHE A 68 -5.43 2.92 -7.04
N ILE A 69 -4.67 3.95 -6.74
CA ILE A 69 -4.68 5.23 -7.45
C ILE A 69 -3.44 5.29 -8.34
N ILE A 70 -3.66 5.36 -9.65
CA ILE A 70 -2.60 5.60 -10.62
C ILE A 70 -2.54 7.09 -10.91
N GLU A 71 -1.41 7.72 -10.60
CA GLU A 71 -1.10 9.07 -11.05
C GLU A 71 -0.49 8.99 -12.44
N ASN A 72 -1.33 8.99 -13.48
CA ASN A 72 -0.88 8.86 -14.85
C ASN A 72 -0.42 10.22 -15.37
N ASN A 73 0.88 10.48 -15.21
CA ASN A 73 1.51 11.74 -15.62
C ASN A 73 2.12 11.68 -17.04
N GLY A 74 2.00 10.54 -17.71
CA GLY A 74 2.45 10.32 -19.08
C GLY A 74 3.90 9.85 -19.26
N TYR A 75 4.73 9.80 -18.20
CA TYR A 75 6.15 9.47 -18.31
C TYR A 75 6.76 8.77 -17.07
N GLY A 76 7.27 7.56 -17.28
CA GLY A 76 8.13 6.86 -16.33
C GLY A 76 9.57 7.37 -16.43
N LEU A 77 9.94 8.34 -15.58
CA LEU A 77 11.19 9.10 -15.67
C LEU A 77 11.33 9.80 -17.03
N SER A 78 11.92 9.15 -18.03
CA SER A 78 12.05 9.63 -19.42
C SER A 78 11.27 8.81 -20.43
N THR A 79 10.74 7.66 -20.01
CA THR A 79 10.10 6.68 -20.89
C THR A 79 8.62 7.03 -21.06
N PRO A 80 8.14 7.32 -22.28
CA PRO A 80 6.72 7.63 -22.51
C PRO A 80 5.83 6.40 -22.31
N VAL A 81 4.54 6.62 -22.05
CA VAL A 81 3.56 5.52 -21.83
C VAL A 81 3.52 4.48 -22.95
N SER A 82 3.77 4.89 -24.20
CA SER A 82 3.79 3.98 -25.37
C SER A 82 4.90 2.94 -25.33
N GLU A 83 5.94 3.17 -24.50
CA GLU A 83 7.04 2.24 -24.24
C GLU A 83 6.89 1.50 -22.90
N GLN A 84 5.90 1.85 -22.09
CA GLN A 84 5.59 1.19 -20.82
C GLN A 84 4.51 0.11 -21.01
N TYR A 85 3.45 0.44 -21.74
CA TYR A 85 2.30 -0.45 -21.91
C TYR A 85 1.53 -0.19 -23.20
N ARG A 86 0.66 -1.14 -23.57
CA ARG A 86 -0.09 -1.15 -24.84
C ARG A 86 -1.59 -0.89 -24.71
N CYS A 87 -2.16 -0.99 -23.50
CA CYS A 87 -3.57 -0.66 -23.27
C CYS A 87 -3.82 0.84 -23.46
N GLU A 88 -5.02 1.20 -23.90
CA GLU A 88 -5.42 2.60 -24.07
C GLU A 88 -5.58 3.30 -22.72
N SER A 89 -6.20 2.62 -21.75
CA SER A 89 -6.31 3.05 -20.36
C SER A 89 -5.75 1.97 -19.43
N LEU A 90 -5.05 2.38 -18.37
CA LEU A 90 -4.62 1.43 -17.34
C LEU A 90 -5.82 0.92 -16.51
N ALA A 91 -6.90 1.68 -16.42
CA ALA A 91 -8.13 1.23 -15.77
C ALA A 91 -8.74 -0.02 -16.44
N ASP A 92 -8.51 -0.23 -17.75
CA ASP A 92 -8.99 -1.42 -18.46
C ASP A 92 -8.40 -2.72 -17.90
N ARG A 93 -7.21 -2.66 -17.30
CA ARG A 93 -6.57 -3.82 -16.66
C ARG A 93 -7.40 -4.34 -15.48
N ALA A 94 -8.20 -3.49 -14.82
CA ALA A 94 -9.06 -3.87 -13.71
C ALA A 94 -10.00 -5.02 -14.09
N LYS A 95 -10.50 -5.03 -15.34
CA LYS A 95 -11.37 -6.09 -15.86
C LYS A 95 -10.71 -7.47 -15.80
N GLY A 96 -9.41 -7.54 -16.06
CA GLY A 96 -8.64 -8.80 -15.99
C GLY A 96 -8.58 -9.41 -14.59
N TYR A 97 -8.73 -8.58 -13.55
CA TYR A 97 -8.79 -9.00 -12.15
C TYR A 97 -10.21 -9.19 -11.62
N GLY A 98 -11.24 -8.88 -12.43
CA GLY A 98 -12.62 -8.82 -11.95
C GLY A 98 -12.88 -7.63 -11.02
N MET A 99 -12.13 -6.53 -11.20
CA MET A 99 -12.21 -5.31 -10.40
C MET A 99 -12.91 -4.18 -11.15
N GLU A 100 -13.42 -3.21 -10.39
CA GLU A 100 -13.89 -1.94 -10.93
C GLU A 100 -12.69 -1.07 -11.34
N GLY A 101 -12.70 -0.59 -12.59
CA GLY A 101 -11.72 0.36 -13.13
C GLY A 101 -12.40 1.67 -13.51
N ARG A 102 -11.82 2.80 -13.14
CA ARG A 102 -12.28 4.15 -13.54
C ARG A 102 -11.10 5.00 -14.01
N THR A 103 -11.32 5.81 -15.03
CA THR A 103 -10.41 6.89 -15.43
C THR A 103 -11.10 8.23 -15.20
N ILE A 104 -10.39 9.17 -14.56
CA ILE A 104 -10.91 10.51 -14.25
C ILE A 104 -9.92 11.59 -14.69
N ASP A 105 -10.40 12.83 -14.81
CA ASP A 105 -9.51 13.99 -14.95
C ASP A 105 -8.84 14.28 -13.60
N GLY A 106 -7.56 13.88 -13.46
CA GLY A 106 -6.77 14.08 -12.25
C GLY A 106 -6.48 15.55 -11.96
N ASN A 107 -6.65 16.45 -12.93
CA ASN A 107 -6.51 17.89 -12.73
C ASN A 107 -7.85 18.60 -12.41
N ASN A 108 -8.96 17.86 -12.35
CA ASN A 108 -10.23 18.40 -11.89
C ASN A 108 -10.44 18.08 -10.40
N LEU A 109 -10.17 19.06 -9.53
CA LEU A 109 -10.22 18.86 -8.07
C LEU A 109 -11.58 18.38 -7.55
N LEU A 110 -12.69 18.86 -8.13
CA LEU A 110 -14.03 18.45 -7.72
C LEU A 110 -14.32 17.01 -8.14
N GLU A 111 -13.91 16.61 -9.34
CA GLU A 111 -14.07 15.24 -9.84
C GLU A 111 -13.26 14.25 -8.99
N VAL A 112 -12.01 14.57 -8.66
CA VAL A 112 -11.17 13.77 -7.77
C VAL A 112 -11.81 13.66 -6.38
N TYR A 113 -12.22 14.79 -5.79
CA TYR A 113 -12.83 14.80 -4.45
C TYR A 113 -14.11 13.96 -4.40
N HIS A 114 -15.03 14.17 -5.35
CA HIS A 114 -16.30 13.45 -5.39
C HIS A 114 -16.10 11.96 -5.66
N THR A 115 -15.20 11.59 -6.59
CA THR A 115 -14.93 10.19 -6.91
C THR A 115 -14.33 9.46 -5.72
N ILE A 116 -13.31 10.02 -5.07
CA ILE A 116 -12.70 9.40 -3.89
C ILE A 116 -13.71 9.32 -2.73
N ASN A 117 -14.50 10.36 -2.48
CA ASN A 117 -15.50 10.35 -1.42
C ASN A 117 -16.61 9.31 -1.68
N GLU A 118 -17.13 9.22 -2.91
CA GLU A 118 -18.12 8.22 -3.31
C GLU A 118 -17.56 6.80 -3.09
N LEU A 119 -16.41 6.51 -3.70
CA LEU A 119 -15.78 5.19 -3.62
C LEU A 119 -15.48 4.83 -2.16
N ALA A 120 -14.88 5.73 -1.40
CA ALA A 120 -14.52 5.48 -0.01
C ALA A 120 -15.76 5.23 0.86
N ASN A 121 -16.89 5.89 0.62
CA ASN A 121 -18.12 5.65 1.37
C ASN A 121 -18.75 4.31 1.00
N ASP A 122 -18.78 3.96 -0.29
CA ASP A 122 -19.39 2.72 -0.77
C ASP A 122 -18.56 1.47 -0.37
N ILE A 123 -17.23 1.49 -0.56
CA ILE A 123 -16.39 0.30 -0.27
C ILE A 123 -16.20 0.03 1.22
N ARG A 124 -16.43 1.01 2.11
CA ARG A 124 -16.51 0.74 3.57
C ARG A 124 -17.69 -0.15 3.93
N GLN A 125 -18.78 -0.06 3.17
CA GLN A 125 -20.00 -0.84 3.38
C GLN A 125 -20.01 -2.11 2.54
N LYS A 126 -19.49 -2.04 1.31
CA LYS A 126 -19.38 -3.15 0.36
C LYS A 126 -17.92 -3.31 -0.07
N PRO A 127 -17.09 -3.94 0.78
CA PRO A 127 -15.67 -4.12 0.50
C PRO A 127 -15.46 -4.70 -0.88
N ARG A 128 -14.62 -4.03 -1.67
CA ARG A 128 -14.08 -4.45 -2.96
C ARG A 128 -12.92 -3.53 -3.31
N PRO A 129 -11.96 -4.00 -4.12
CA PRO A 129 -10.89 -3.13 -4.57
C PRO A 129 -11.33 -2.37 -5.83
N VAL A 130 -10.74 -1.19 -6.03
CA VAL A 130 -11.00 -0.32 -7.17
C VAL A 130 -9.67 0.18 -7.75
N LEU A 131 -9.54 0.15 -9.06
CA LEU A 131 -8.43 0.77 -9.79
C LEU A 131 -8.90 2.12 -10.34
N LEU A 132 -8.30 3.20 -9.86
CA LEU A 132 -8.61 4.57 -10.27
C LEU A 132 -7.40 5.19 -10.99
N GLU A 133 -7.54 5.46 -12.28
CA GLU A 133 -6.54 6.15 -13.08
C GLU A 133 -6.85 7.64 -13.14
N CYS A 134 -6.00 8.45 -12.49
CA CYS A 134 -6.07 9.90 -12.51
C CYS A 134 -5.18 10.43 -13.64
N MET A 135 -5.79 10.95 -14.71
CA MET A 135 -5.05 11.53 -15.83
C MET A 135 -4.48 12.90 -15.43
N THR A 136 -3.16 13.03 -15.42
CA THR A 136 -2.47 14.27 -15.05
C THR A 136 -1.18 14.42 -15.89
N PHE A 137 -0.31 15.37 -15.53
CA PHE A 137 0.96 15.56 -16.22
C PHE A 137 2.03 16.19 -15.35
N ARG A 138 3.26 15.70 -15.47
CA ARG A 138 4.41 16.23 -14.74
C ARG A 138 4.96 17.44 -15.47
N MET A 139 4.69 18.64 -14.93
CA MET A 139 5.13 19.92 -15.51
C MET A 139 6.64 20.18 -15.38
N ARG A 140 7.36 19.36 -14.60
CA ARG A 140 8.80 19.48 -14.32
C ARG A 140 9.54 18.16 -14.59
N GLY A 141 10.86 18.15 -14.36
CA GLY A 141 11.69 16.94 -14.48
C GLY A 141 11.25 15.81 -13.55
N HIS A 142 11.83 14.62 -13.71
CA HIS A 142 11.56 13.48 -12.83
C HIS A 142 11.96 13.80 -11.39
N GLU A 143 13.11 14.44 -11.24
CA GLU A 143 13.45 15.27 -10.09
C GLU A 143 13.56 16.74 -10.53
N GLU A 144 13.48 17.66 -9.57
CA GLU A 144 13.57 19.11 -9.84
C GLU A 144 14.84 19.51 -10.61
N ALA A 145 15.91 18.71 -10.50
CA ALA A 145 17.19 18.96 -11.17
C ALA A 145 17.34 18.29 -12.56
N SER A 146 16.55 17.28 -12.93
CA SER A 146 16.82 16.43 -14.11
C SER A 146 16.35 16.98 -15.47
N GLY A 147 15.70 18.15 -15.48
CA GLY A 147 15.24 18.80 -16.73
C GLY A 147 14.21 17.99 -17.53
N THR A 148 13.81 18.49 -18.70
CA THR A 148 12.65 17.99 -19.45
C THR A 148 12.92 17.76 -20.96
N LYS A 149 14.18 17.62 -21.36
CA LYS A 149 14.58 17.61 -22.79
C LYS A 149 13.92 16.52 -23.64
N TYR A 150 13.50 15.41 -23.05
CA TYR A 150 12.85 14.28 -23.73
C TYR A 150 11.33 14.47 -23.89
N VAL A 151 10.75 15.54 -23.35
CA VAL A 151 9.32 15.83 -23.42
C VAL A 151 9.06 16.93 -24.45
N LEU A 152 8.08 16.71 -25.34
CA LEU A 152 7.72 17.69 -26.36
C LEU A 152 7.09 18.94 -25.74
N GLN A 153 7.52 20.13 -26.19
CA GLN A 153 7.01 21.42 -25.71
C GLN A 153 5.48 21.54 -25.82
N GLN A 154 4.90 20.98 -26.89
CA GLN A 154 3.45 20.98 -27.13
C GLN A 154 2.65 20.31 -25.99
N LEU A 155 3.24 19.32 -25.30
CA LEU A 155 2.59 18.68 -24.15
C LEU A 155 2.55 19.64 -22.96
N PHE A 156 3.63 20.37 -22.68
CA PHE A 156 3.64 21.40 -21.64
C PHE A 156 2.61 22.48 -21.93
N ASP A 157 2.51 22.95 -23.17
CA ASP A 157 1.54 23.98 -23.54
C ASP A 157 0.10 23.50 -23.35
N LYS A 158 -0.18 22.24 -23.74
CA LYS A 158 -1.49 21.58 -23.54
C LYS A 158 -1.85 21.42 -22.06
N TRP A 159 -0.91 21.01 -21.23
CA TRP A 159 -1.16 20.72 -19.81
C TRP A 159 -1.09 21.96 -18.92
N LYS A 160 -0.37 23.01 -19.33
CA LYS A 160 -0.33 24.30 -18.64
C LYS A 160 -1.70 24.96 -18.53
N VAL A 161 -2.54 24.87 -19.56
CA VAL A 161 -3.92 25.39 -19.50
C VAL A 161 -4.86 24.51 -18.67
N LYS A 162 -4.40 23.31 -18.30
CA LYS A 162 -5.11 22.36 -17.44
C LYS A 162 -4.59 22.37 -16.00
N ASP A 163 -3.84 23.39 -15.60
CA ASP A 163 -3.32 23.46 -14.22
C ASP A 163 -4.48 23.41 -13.21
N PRO A 164 -4.48 22.46 -12.26
CA PRO A 164 -5.59 22.25 -11.34
C PRO A 164 -5.79 23.42 -10.37
N VAL A 165 -4.71 24.12 -10.01
CA VAL A 165 -4.75 25.24 -9.07
C VAL A 165 -5.34 26.46 -9.76
N ASP A 166 -4.81 26.81 -10.93
CA ASP A 166 -5.28 27.96 -11.70
C ASP A 166 -6.75 27.79 -12.13
N ASN A 167 -7.12 26.59 -12.59
CA ASN A 167 -8.49 26.34 -13.05
C ASN A 167 -9.49 26.35 -11.89
N PHE A 168 -9.14 25.78 -10.74
CA PHE A 168 -10.01 25.82 -9.57
C PHE A 168 -10.11 27.22 -8.97
N GLU A 169 -9.01 27.98 -8.95
CA GLU A 169 -9.03 29.39 -8.54
C GLU A 169 -9.98 30.22 -9.42
N ARG A 170 -9.89 30.08 -10.76
CA ARG A 170 -10.80 30.75 -11.70
C ARG A 170 -12.25 30.36 -11.46
N PHE A 171 -12.53 29.06 -11.32
CA PHE A 171 -13.88 28.58 -11.03
C PHE A 171 -14.45 29.22 -9.76
N LEU A 172 -13.67 29.28 -8.67
CA LEU A 172 -14.14 29.89 -7.42
C LEU A 172 -14.33 31.41 -7.50
N LEU A 173 -13.56 32.11 -8.35
CA LEU A 173 -13.75 33.53 -8.63
C LEU A 173 -15.04 33.76 -9.44
N ASP A 174 -15.28 32.94 -10.46
CA ASP A 174 -16.47 33.01 -11.31
C ASP A 174 -17.75 32.72 -10.51
N GLU A 175 -17.70 31.72 -9.62
CA GLU A 175 -18.77 31.38 -8.66
C GLU A 175 -18.86 32.36 -7.48
N ARG A 176 -17.98 33.38 -7.42
CA ARG A 176 -17.93 34.41 -6.36
C ARG A 176 -17.74 33.85 -4.95
N VAL A 177 -17.17 32.66 -4.84
CA VAL A 177 -16.73 32.06 -3.57
C VAL A 177 -15.44 32.73 -3.09
N LEU A 178 -14.54 33.05 -4.03
CA LEU A 178 -13.34 33.83 -3.78
C LEU A 178 -13.45 35.24 -4.38
N SER A 179 -12.67 36.15 -3.81
CA SER A 179 -12.35 37.44 -4.42
C SER A 179 -10.84 37.50 -4.71
N ILE A 180 -10.42 38.37 -5.63
CA ILE A 180 -8.99 38.62 -5.90
C ILE A 180 -8.23 38.97 -4.61
N LYS A 181 -8.86 39.75 -3.73
CA LYS A 181 -8.31 40.08 -2.42
C LYS A 181 -8.09 38.83 -1.57
N SER A 182 -9.10 37.95 -1.48
CA SER A 182 -9.02 36.71 -0.71
C SER A 182 -7.94 35.75 -1.26
N VAL A 183 -7.79 35.66 -2.58
CA VAL A 183 -6.70 34.88 -3.22
C VAL A 183 -5.33 35.39 -2.75
N SER A 184 -5.12 36.70 -2.80
CA SER A 184 -3.87 37.30 -2.34
C SER A 184 -3.63 37.05 -0.84
N GLU A 185 -4.67 37.18 -0.01
CA GLU A 185 -4.59 36.93 1.43
C GLU A 185 -4.21 35.48 1.74
N ILE A 186 -4.82 34.51 1.05
CA ILE A 186 -4.52 33.08 1.19
C ILE A 186 -3.07 32.80 0.81
N ARG A 187 -2.62 33.29 -0.36
CA ARG A 187 -1.22 33.10 -0.82
C ARG A 187 -0.23 33.68 0.18
N SER A 188 -0.43 34.92 0.63
CA SER A 188 0.44 35.53 1.64
C SER A 188 0.39 34.82 2.99
N ALA A 189 -0.76 34.25 3.39
CA ALA A 189 -0.87 33.47 4.60
C ALA A 189 -0.06 32.17 4.51
N PHE A 190 -0.13 31.45 3.39
CA PHE A 190 0.68 30.26 3.16
C PHE A 190 2.17 30.57 3.08
N SER A 191 2.59 31.66 2.43
CA SER A 191 4.00 32.08 2.42
C SER A 191 4.53 32.31 3.84
N ARG A 192 3.81 33.08 4.66
CA ARG A 192 4.19 33.31 6.07
C ARG A 192 4.21 32.02 6.89
N LEU A 193 3.26 31.12 6.66
CA LEU A 193 3.23 29.82 7.33
C LEU A 193 4.47 29.01 6.97
N ILE A 194 4.78 28.86 5.67
CA ILE A 194 5.95 28.11 5.20
C ILE A 194 7.24 28.70 5.78
N GLU A 195 7.42 30.03 5.69
CA GLU A 195 8.59 30.71 6.25
C GLU A 195 8.73 30.45 7.75
N SER A 196 7.63 30.61 8.51
CA SER A 196 7.64 30.37 9.96
C SER A 196 7.92 28.91 10.33
N GLU A 197 7.38 27.94 9.63
CA GLU A 197 7.64 26.52 9.91
C GLU A 197 9.07 26.13 9.53
N VAL A 198 9.62 26.70 8.45
CA VAL A 198 11.04 26.52 8.08
C VAL A 198 11.96 27.11 9.15
N GLU A 199 11.68 28.31 9.65
CA GLU A 199 12.43 28.91 10.76
C GLU A 199 12.38 28.04 12.02
N LYS A 200 11.20 27.53 12.39
CA LYS A 200 11.04 26.62 13.53
C LYS A 200 11.83 25.32 13.36
N ALA A 201 11.87 24.77 12.14
CA ALA A 201 12.62 23.57 11.83
C ALA A 201 14.14 23.83 11.97
N PHE A 202 14.65 24.95 11.44
CA PHE A 202 16.06 25.33 11.60
C PHE A 202 16.45 25.71 13.03
N ALA A 203 15.48 26.13 13.86
CA ALA A 203 15.69 26.43 15.27
C ALA A 203 15.64 25.18 16.17
N GLN A 204 15.29 24.00 15.62
CA GLN A 204 15.37 22.76 16.40
C GLN A 204 16.83 22.47 16.78
N PRO A 205 17.06 21.85 17.95
CA PRO A 205 18.39 21.34 18.27
C PRO A 205 18.84 20.33 17.21
N ASP A 206 20.16 20.26 16.98
CA ASP A 206 20.73 19.19 16.15
C ASP A 206 20.34 17.82 16.72
N VAL A 207 20.04 16.89 15.83
CA VAL A 207 19.75 15.51 16.22
C VAL A 207 21.02 14.87 16.76
N ILE A 208 20.99 14.50 18.04
CA ILE A 208 22.07 13.75 18.68
C ILE A 208 21.76 12.26 18.50
N SER A 209 22.60 11.57 17.74
CA SER A 209 22.53 10.11 17.59
C SER A 209 22.83 9.44 18.94
N ASP A 210 21.92 8.58 19.37
CA ASP A 210 22.04 7.75 20.55
C ASP A 210 21.75 6.29 20.15
N PRO A 211 22.72 5.37 20.24
CA PRO A 211 22.54 3.99 19.80
C PRO A 211 21.39 3.27 20.49
N GLN A 212 21.09 3.61 21.75
CA GLN A 212 19.98 2.99 22.47
C GLN A 212 18.63 3.44 21.89
N THR A 213 18.46 4.74 21.67
CA THR A 213 17.27 5.31 21.03
C THR A 213 17.09 4.76 19.61
N GLU A 214 18.15 4.69 18.81
CA GLU A 214 18.11 4.14 17.45
C GLU A 214 17.67 2.66 17.44
N LEU A 215 18.15 1.86 18.40
CA LEU A 215 17.71 0.47 18.55
C LEU A 215 16.25 0.36 19.03
N GLU A 216 15.80 1.23 19.91
CA GLU A 216 14.41 1.28 20.39
C GLU A 216 13.43 1.73 19.29
N ASP A 217 13.88 2.58 18.36
CA ASP A 217 13.12 2.99 17.18
C ASP A 217 12.98 1.86 16.16
N VAL A 218 13.97 0.97 16.06
CA VAL A 218 13.93 -0.21 15.17
C VAL A 218 13.13 -1.36 15.80
N TYR A 219 13.34 -1.64 17.09
CA TYR A 219 12.77 -2.81 17.76
C TYR A 219 11.71 -2.42 18.79
N LYS A 220 10.51 -2.97 18.62
CA LYS A 220 9.48 -2.87 19.65
C LYS A 220 9.95 -3.57 20.95
N PRO A 221 9.92 -2.89 22.12
CA PRO A 221 10.26 -3.52 23.38
C PRO A 221 9.45 -4.79 23.63
N TYR A 222 10.14 -5.89 23.91
CA TYR A 222 9.52 -7.19 24.16
C TYR A 222 10.20 -7.89 25.33
N GLN A 223 9.43 -8.22 26.36
CA GLN A 223 9.89 -9.07 27.44
C GLN A 223 9.59 -10.52 27.08
N PHE A 224 10.63 -11.30 26.81
CA PHE A 224 10.49 -12.72 26.56
C PHE A 224 10.03 -13.44 27.84
N ALA A 225 8.78 -13.92 27.83
CA ALA A 225 8.29 -14.82 28.86
C ALA A 225 8.80 -16.23 28.57
N LYS A 226 9.80 -16.69 29.34
CA LYS A 226 10.27 -18.07 29.26
C LYS A 226 9.19 -19.00 29.79
N ASN A 227 8.66 -19.87 28.94
CA ASN A 227 7.80 -20.96 29.41
C ASN A 227 8.64 -21.93 30.25
N GLU A 228 8.03 -22.52 31.29
CA GLU A 228 8.69 -23.58 32.06
C GLU A 228 9.01 -24.76 31.13
N THR A 229 10.24 -25.26 31.22
CA THR A 229 10.62 -26.46 30.48
C THR A 229 9.81 -27.63 31.02
N PRO A 230 9.06 -28.37 30.17
CA PRO A 230 8.32 -29.53 30.64
C PRO A 230 9.27 -30.55 31.29
N ALA A 231 8.83 -31.20 32.37
CA ALA A 231 9.58 -32.28 33.00
C ALA A 231 9.68 -33.54 32.13
N THR A 232 8.86 -33.64 31.09
CA THR A 232 8.73 -34.81 30.21
C THR A 232 8.79 -34.40 28.74
N PHE A 233 9.56 -35.13 27.95
CA PHE A 233 9.67 -34.95 26.50
C PHE A 233 9.03 -36.12 25.76
N THR A 234 8.42 -35.85 24.61
CA THR A 234 7.89 -36.86 23.69
C THR A 234 8.71 -36.87 22.41
N SER A 235 8.90 -38.07 21.83
CA SER A 235 9.46 -38.18 20.49
C SER A 235 8.37 -37.89 19.47
N LYS A 236 8.64 -36.97 18.53
CA LYS A 236 7.71 -36.60 17.46
C LYS A 236 8.45 -36.25 16.18
N ARG A 237 7.76 -36.35 15.03
CA ARG A 237 8.33 -35.89 13.76
C ARG A 237 8.48 -34.37 13.80
N TYR A 238 9.48 -33.85 13.10
CA TYR A 238 9.72 -32.41 13.04
C TYR A 238 8.51 -31.61 12.55
N ILE A 239 7.81 -32.11 11.53
CA ILE A 239 6.58 -31.49 11.01
C ILE A 239 5.44 -31.43 12.04
N ASP A 240 5.33 -32.44 12.90
CA ASP A 240 4.33 -32.45 13.97
C ASP A 240 4.70 -31.41 15.05
N ALA A 241 5.99 -31.16 15.26
CA ALA A 241 6.47 -30.13 16.18
C ALA A 241 6.14 -28.72 15.67
N ILE A 242 6.34 -28.48 14.37
CA ILE A 242 5.96 -27.23 13.71
C ILE A 242 4.45 -27.03 13.78
N SER A 243 3.66 -28.06 13.44
CA SER A 243 2.19 -28.04 13.56
C SER A 243 1.75 -27.64 14.97
N ASP A 244 2.27 -28.29 16.00
CA ASP A 244 1.87 -27.96 17.38
C ASP A 244 2.26 -26.54 17.78
N GLY A 245 3.47 -26.09 17.42
CA GLY A 245 3.90 -24.71 17.68
C GLY A 245 3.03 -23.65 16.99
N LEU A 246 2.66 -23.88 15.72
CA LEU A 246 1.74 -22.99 15.00
C LEU A 246 0.34 -23.02 15.62
N ARG A 247 -0.18 -24.20 15.96
CA ARG A 247 -1.49 -24.35 16.60
C ARG A 247 -1.55 -23.66 17.97
N GLU A 248 -0.51 -23.80 18.79
CA GLU A 248 -0.35 -23.07 20.04
C GLU A 248 -0.32 -21.56 19.82
N GLY A 249 0.45 -21.09 18.83
CA GLY A 249 0.49 -19.69 18.44
C GLY A 249 -0.89 -19.15 18.05
N MET A 250 -1.65 -19.90 17.25
CA MET A 250 -3.00 -19.51 16.83
C MET A 250 -4.02 -19.49 17.97
N ARG A 251 -3.90 -20.40 18.94
CA ARG A 251 -4.71 -20.40 20.17
C ARG A 251 -4.36 -19.21 21.07
N LYS A 252 -3.06 -18.91 21.21
CA LYS A 252 -2.56 -17.81 22.04
C LYS A 252 -2.91 -16.43 21.46
N TYR A 253 -2.87 -16.29 20.14
CA TYR A 253 -3.05 -15.00 19.47
C TYR A 253 -4.27 -15.05 18.54
N PRO A 254 -5.45 -14.53 18.98
CA PRO A 254 -6.65 -14.49 18.16
C PRO A 254 -6.51 -13.70 16.86
N ASN A 255 -5.56 -12.76 16.82
CA ASN A 255 -5.21 -11.93 15.65
C ASN A 255 -4.05 -12.51 14.81
N LEU A 256 -3.63 -13.76 15.04
CA LEU A 256 -2.67 -14.43 14.15
C LEU A 256 -3.40 -15.03 12.94
N ILE A 257 -2.91 -14.66 11.76
CA ILE A 257 -3.35 -15.14 10.45
C ILE A 257 -2.23 -15.97 9.82
N LEU A 258 -2.57 -17.15 9.32
CA LEU A 258 -1.72 -17.98 8.48
C LEU A 258 -2.16 -17.78 7.03
N MET A 259 -1.19 -17.58 6.13
CA MET A 259 -1.42 -17.42 4.70
C MET A 259 -0.43 -18.29 3.93
N GLY A 260 -0.88 -18.97 2.89
CA GLY A 260 0.00 -19.76 2.03
C GLY A 260 -0.77 -20.50 0.97
N GLN A 261 -0.05 -21.12 0.04
CA GLN A 261 -0.65 -21.93 -1.01
C GLN A 261 -1.07 -23.28 -0.42
N ASP A 262 -2.34 -23.67 -0.60
CA ASP A 262 -2.92 -24.94 -0.15
C ASP A 262 -2.90 -25.23 1.37
N ILE A 263 -2.70 -24.22 2.23
CA ILE A 263 -2.57 -24.42 3.68
C ILE A 263 -3.89 -24.61 4.42
N ALA A 264 -5.02 -24.35 3.77
CA ALA A 264 -6.33 -24.46 4.38
C ALA A 264 -6.86 -25.90 4.35
N GLU A 265 -7.76 -26.22 3.43
CA GLU A 265 -8.46 -27.49 3.34
C GLU A 265 -7.49 -28.65 3.07
N TYR A 266 -6.42 -28.39 2.31
CA TYR A 266 -5.40 -29.39 2.02
C TYR A 266 -4.36 -29.52 3.16
N GLY A 267 -4.13 -28.47 3.95
CA GLY A 267 -3.19 -28.46 5.09
C GLY A 267 -1.71 -28.31 4.72
N GLY A 268 -1.42 -27.83 3.51
CA GLY A 268 -0.07 -27.61 2.99
C GLY A 268 0.56 -28.87 2.40
N ALA A 269 1.70 -28.70 1.72
CA ALA A 269 2.39 -29.79 1.01
C ALA A 269 2.75 -30.97 1.94
N PHE A 270 3.09 -30.66 3.20
CA PHE A 270 3.51 -31.62 4.22
C PHE A 270 2.48 -31.87 5.32
N LYS A 271 1.24 -31.38 5.15
CA LYS A 271 0.14 -31.53 6.12
C LYS A 271 0.37 -30.85 7.48
N ILE A 272 1.23 -29.82 7.54
CA ILE A 272 1.55 -29.08 8.77
C ILE A 272 0.31 -28.36 9.31
N THR A 273 -0.53 -27.81 8.45
CA THR A 273 -1.71 -27.01 8.80
C THR A 273 -3.02 -27.79 8.65
N GLN A 274 -2.95 -29.13 8.50
CA GLN A 274 -4.14 -29.97 8.36
C GLN A 274 -5.06 -29.83 9.59
N GLY A 275 -6.34 -29.56 9.34
CA GLY A 275 -7.35 -29.36 10.39
C GLY A 275 -7.42 -27.92 10.95
N PHE A 276 -6.50 -27.02 10.55
CA PHE A 276 -6.44 -25.68 11.13
C PHE A 276 -7.58 -24.80 10.63
N ALA A 277 -8.02 -24.96 9.38
CA ALA A 277 -9.13 -24.18 8.83
C ALA A 277 -10.45 -24.51 9.55
N GLU A 278 -10.64 -25.78 9.92
CA GLU A 278 -11.77 -26.25 10.72
C GLU A 278 -11.70 -25.74 12.16
N GLU A 279 -10.50 -25.71 12.77
CA GLU A 279 -10.31 -25.25 14.16
C GLU A 279 -10.39 -23.72 14.30
N PHE A 280 -9.76 -22.97 13.41
CA PHE A 280 -9.57 -21.52 13.56
C PHE A 280 -10.39 -20.66 12.58
N GLY A 281 -11.01 -21.30 11.59
CA GLY A 281 -11.81 -20.65 10.56
C GLY A 281 -11.00 -20.16 9.35
N ARG A 282 -11.71 -20.08 8.22
CA ARG A 282 -11.16 -19.67 6.91
C ARG A 282 -10.54 -18.28 6.90
N ASP A 283 -11.02 -17.40 7.77
CA ASP A 283 -10.50 -16.04 7.87
C ASP A 283 -9.09 -15.97 8.47
N ARG A 284 -8.71 -16.96 9.29
CA ARG A 284 -7.43 -17.03 9.98
C ARG A 284 -6.42 -17.99 9.34
N VAL A 285 -6.85 -18.88 8.46
CA VAL A 285 -5.98 -19.84 7.74
C VAL A 285 -6.30 -19.71 6.27
N ARG A 286 -5.58 -18.89 5.51
CA ARG A 286 -5.98 -18.45 4.17
C ARG A 286 -5.17 -19.13 3.07
N ASN A 287 -5.85 -19.77 2.12
CA ASN A 287 -5.22 -20.07 0.83
C ASN A 287 -4.92 -18.74 0.11
N THR A 288 -3.75 -18.67 -0.49
CA THR A 288 -3.31 -17.52 -1.29
C THR A 288 -3.36 -17.86 -2.78
N PRO A 289 -3.47 -16.87 -3.67
CA PRO A 289 -3.09 -17.06 -5.07
C PRO A 289 -1.64 -17.55 -5.20
N ILE A 290 -1.29 -18.06 -6.39
CA ILE A 290 0.08 -18.51 -6.72
C ILE A 290 0.94 -17.28 -7.02
N CYS A 291 1.32 -16.60 -5.94
CA CYS A 291 2.21 -15.45 -5.93
C CYS A 291 2.87 -15.34 -4.56
N GLU A 292 4.12 -14.91 -4.52
CA GLU A 292 4.88 -14.80 -3.27
C GLU A 292 5.01 -13.35 -2.80
N SER A 293 5.40 -12.43 -3.69
CA SER A 293 5.71 -11.05 -3.31
C SER A 293 4.52 -10.34 -2.65
N ALA A 294 3.34 -10.43 -3.26
CA ALA A 294 2.15 -9.80 -2.69
C ALA A 294 1.76 -10.38 -1.31
N ILE A 295 2.01 -11.66 -1.07
CA ILE A 295 1.65 -12.29 0.22
C ILE A 295 2.65 -11.92 1.31
N VAL A 296 3.95 -11.81 0.98
CA VAL A 296 4.97 -11.28 1.91
C VAL A 296 4.61 -9.84 2.29
N GLY A 297 4.28 -9.00 1.29
CA GLY A 297 3.86 -7.63 1.51
C GLY A 297 2.58 -7.51 2.36
N ALA A 298 1.58 -8.36 2.09
CA ALA A 298 0.35 -8.40 2.89
C ALA A 298 0.61 -8.85 4.34
N ALA A 299 1.56 -9.75 4.58
CA ALA A 299 1.97 -10.13 5.94
C ALA A 299 2.57 -8.94 6.71
N MET A 300 3.39 -8.13 6.04
CA MET A 300 3.91 -6.87 6.61
C MET A 300 2.78 -5.87 6.88
N GLY A 301 1.87 -5.66 5.93
CA GLY A 301 0.72 -4.76 6.10
C GLY A 301 -0.19 -5.16 7.26
N LEU A 302 -0.44 -6.47 7.45
CA LEU A 302 -1.13 -7.00 8.63
C LEU A 302 -0.40 -6.62 9.92
N ALA A 303 0.92 -6.82 9.96
CA ALA A 303 1.76 -6.52 11.13
C ALA A 303 1.73 -5.03 11.48
N LEU A 304 1.85 -4.15 10.47
CA LEU A 304 1.76 -2.69 10.61
C LEU A 304 0.41 -2.24 11.16
N ASN A 305 -0.66 -3.00 10.92
CA ASN A 305 -2.01 -2.70 11.41
C ASN A 305 -2.44 -3.59 12.61
N GLY A 306 -1.47 -4.10 13.36
CA GLY A 306 -1.68 -4.75 14.67
C GLY A 306 -2.11 -6.22 14.63
N TYR A 307 -2.05 -6.87 13.47
CA TYR A 307 -2.23 -8.31 13.34
C TYR A 307 -0.88 -9.04 13.44
N LYS A 308 -0.92 -10.35 13.65
CA LYS A 308 0.25 -11.21 13.46
C LYS A 308 0.04 -12.01 12.19
N ALA A 309 1.12 -12.24 11.45
CA ALA A 309 1.06 -12.99 10.20
C ALA A 309 2.16 -14.06 10.19
N VAL A 310 1.81 -15.23 9.68
CA VAL A 310 2.75 -16.27 9.25
C VAL A 310 2.43 -16.58 7.80
N MET A 311 3.43 -16.46 6.93
CA MET A 311 3.34 -16.90 5.55
C MET A 311 4.07 -18.23 5.40
N GLU A 312 3.39 -19.23 4.83
CA GLU A 312 4.01 -20.47 4.39
C GLU A 312 4.23 -20.41 2.87
N MET A 313 5.48 -20.59 2.45
CA MET A 313 5.82 -20.90 1.06
C MET A 313 5.86 -22.41 0.90
N GLN A 314 5.32 -22.92 -0.20
CA GLN A 314 5.23 -24.36 -0.44
C GLN A 314 6.60 -25.06 -0.37
N PHE A 315 7.61 -24.43 -0.96
CA PHE A 315 9.02 -24.79 -0.87
C PHE A 315 9.87 -23.52 -0.72
N ALA A 316 10.99 -23.64 -0.02
CA ALA A 316 11.88 -22.49 0.23
C ALA A 316 12.48 -21.90 -1.05
N ASP A 317 12.58 -22.68 -2.12
CA ASP A 317 13.07 -22.28 -3.44
C ASP A 317 12.34 -21.06 -4.02
N PHE A 318 11.05 -20.89 -3.67
CA PHE A 318 10.22 -19.79 -4.14
C PHE A 318 10.43 -18.47 -3.38
N VAL A 319 11.29 -18.43 -2.35
CA VAL A 319 11.62 -17.20 -1.62
C VAL A 319 12.16 -16.11 -2.54
N SER A 320 12.80 -16.50 -3.64
CA SER A 320 13.35 -15.60 -4.66
C SER A 320 12.26 -14.76 -5.35
N SER A 321 11.03 -15.26 -5.48
CA SER A 321 9.90 -14.52 -6.03
C SER A 321 9.45 -13.36 -5.12
N GLY A 322 9.69 -13.47 -3.81
CA GLY A 322 9.39 -12.42 -2.82
C GLY A 322 10.59 -11.59 -2.39
N PHE A 323 11.73 -11.68 -3.10
CA PHE A 323 13.02 -11.16 -2.64
C PHE A 323 12.97 -9.68 -2.27
N ASN A 324 12.34 -8.85 -3.11
CA ASN A 324 12.23 -7.41 -2.86
C ASN A 324 11.53 -7.12 -1.52
N GLN A 325 10.41 -7.79 -1.25
CA GLN A 325 9.67 -7.62 0.01
C GLN A 325 10.46 -8.14 1.21
N VAL A 326 11.12 -9.29 1.07
CA VAL A 326 11.91 -9.88 2.15
C VAL A 326 13.13 -9.04 2.50
N VAL A 327 13.89 -8.60 1.50
CA VAL A 327 15.21 -7.99 1.72
C VAL A 327 15.15 -6.48 1.84
N ASN A 328 14.28 -5.81 1.08
CA ASN A 328 14.25 -4.34 1.05
C ASN A 328 13.14 -3.73 1.92
N ASN A 329 12.11 -4.51 2.26
CA ASN A 329 10.96 -3.99 3.00
C ASN A 329 10.85 -4.54 4.43
N LEU A 330 11.08 -5.84 4.61
CA LEU A 330 10.99 -6.51 5.92
C LEU A 330 12.29 -6.47 6.75
N ALA A 331 13.45 -6.54 6.10
CA ALA A 331 14.74 -6.78 6.75
C ALA A 331 15.35 -5.56 7.45
#